data_AF-A0A936IN54-F1
#
_entry.id   AF-A0A936IN54-F1
#
_cell.length_a   1.000
_cell.length_b   1.000
_cell.length_c   1.000
_cell.angle_alpha   90.00
_cell.angle_beta   90.00
_cell.angle_gamma   90.00
#
_symmetry.space_group_name_H-M   'P 1'
#
loop_
_entity.id
_entity.type
_entity.pdbx_description
1 polymer ?
#
loop_
_entity_poly.entity_id
_entity_poly.type
_entity_poly.pdbx_seq_one_letter_code
_entity_poly.pdbx_strand_id
1 'polypeptide(L)' 'MELRIRIRVEELPEGVFVATSDEVQGLVAQGRTVAEALDLARNVARKIIEARRERGEQTSRGNSTRHQTRRGG' A
#
# COMPACT_ATOMS: atom_id res chain seq x y z
N MET A 1 9.13 -5.24 11.81
CA MET A 1 7.93 -5.97 11.33
C MET A 1 8.36 -6.79 10.14
N GLU A 2 8.16 -8.09 10.19
CA GLU A 2 8.29 -8.95 9.01
C GLU A 2 6.90 -9.07 8.38
N LEU A 3 6.78 -8.74 7.09
CA LEU A 3 5.52 -8.83 6.35
C LEU A 3 5.74 -9.76 5.16
N ARG A 4 4.97 -10.85 5.12
CA ARG A 4 4.99 -11.81 4.03
C ARG A 4 3.78 -11.55 3.15
N ILE A 5 4.03 -11.20 1.88
CA ILE A 5 3.00 -10.88 0.89
C ILE A 5 3.12 -11.88 -0.25
N ARG A 6 2.01 -12.48 -0.68
CA ARG A 6 2.01 -13.28 -1.93
C ARG A 6 2.03 -12.36 -3.14
N ILE A 7 3.04 -12.55 -3.98
CA ILE A 7 3.16 -11.88 -5.28
C ILE A 7 2.82 -12.91 -6.36
N ARG A 8 1.93 -12.53 -7.27
CA ARG A 8 1.70 -13.23 -8.54
C ARG A 8 2.59 -12.60 -9.59
N VAL A 9 3.35 -13.42 -10.31
CA VAL A 9 4.15 -12.97 -11.45
C VAL A 9 3.56 -13.60 -12.70
N GLU A 10 3.23 -12.76 -13.67
CA GLU A 10 2.70 -13.16 -14.96
C GLU A 10 3.65 -12.67 -16.05
N GLU A 11 3.96 -13.54 -17.01
CA GLU A 11 4.70 -13.17 -18.21
C GLU A 11 3.69 -12.77 -19.29
N LEU A 12 3.92 -11.61 -19.88
CA LEU A 12 3.06 -11.08 -20.92
C LEU A 12 3.62 -11.44 -22.30
N PRO A 13 2.75 -11.53 -23.33
CA PRO A 13 3.18 -11.86 -24.69
C PRO A 13 4.15 -10.83 -25.31
N GLU A 14 4.29 -9.65 -24.70
CA GLU A 14 5.31 -8.66 -25.09
C GLU A 14 6.71 -8.96 -24.56
N GLY A 15 6.92 -10.07 -23.83
CA GLY A 15 8.22 -10.47 -23.29
C GLY A 15 8.62 -9.73 -22.01
N VAL A 16 7.62 -9.32 -21.21
CA VAL A 16 7.80 -8.61 -19.94
C VAL A 16 7.12 -9.36 -18.80
N PHE A 17 7.60 -9.14 -17.58
CA PHE A 17 7.05 -9.76 -16.37
C PHE A 17 6.30 -8.71 -15.57
N VAL A 18 5.07 -9.02 -15.18
CA VAL A 18 4.26 -8.19 -14.31
C VAL A 18 4.04 -8.90 -12.98
N ALA A 19 4.40 -8.22 -11.90
CA ALA A 19 4.21 -8.63 -10.53
C ALA A 19 3.03 -7.89 -9.90
N THR A 20 2.01 -8.62 -9.46
CA THR A 20 0.82 -8.09 -8.79
C THR A 20 0.58 -8.80 -7.45
N SER A 21 -0.27 -8.24 -6.59
CA SER A 21 -0.65 -8.89 -5.33
C SER A 21 -2.09 -8.57 -4.94
N ASP A 22 -2.87 -9.58 -4.56
CA ASP A 22 -4.21 -9.40 -4.01
C ASP A 22 -4.18 -8.88 -2.56
N GLU A 23 -3.07 -9.05 -1.86
CA GLU A 23 -2.93 -8.65 -0.46
C GLU A 23 -2.62 -7.15 -0.31
N VAL A 24 -1.91 -6.58 -1.28
CA VAL A 24 -1.57 -5.16 -1.31
C VAL A 24 -2.27 -4.50 -2.50
N GLN A 25 -3.47 -3.97 -2.25
CA GLN A 25 -4.22 -3.23 -3.27
C GLN A 25 -3.40 -2.06 -3.81
N GLY A 26 -3.26 -2.01 -5.13
CA GLY A 26 -2.46 -1.01 -5.86
C GLY A 26 -1.00 -1.42 -6.08
N LEU A 27 -0.58 -2.62 -5.64
CA LEU A 27 0.73 -3.16 -5.96
C LEU A 27 0.70 -3.78 -7.36
N VAL A 28 1.32 -3.06 -8.30
CA VAL A 28 1.63 -3.52 -9.65
C VAL A 28 3.05 -3.08 -9.96
N ALA A 29 3.87 -4.00 -10.45
CA ALA A 29 5.22 -3.73 -10.90
C ALA A 29 5.51 -4.49 -12.20
N GLN A 30 6.29 -3.90 -13.09
CA GLN A 30 6.65 -4.51 -14.37
C GLN A 30 8.16 -4.46 -14.54
N GLY A 31 8.75 -5.54 -15.06
CA GLY A 31 10.18 -5.63 -15.35
C GLY A 31 10.44 -6.45 -16.61
N ARG A 32 11.67 -6.37 -17.11
CA ARG A 32 12.15 -7.21 -18.23
C ARG A 32 12.53 -8.60 -17.76
N THR A 33 12.70 -8.78 -16.44
CA THR A 33 12.96 -10.08 -15.80
C THR A 33 12.11 -10.23 -14.55
N VAL A 34 11.90 -11.47 -14.11
CA VAL A 34 11.21 -11.78 -12.84
C VAL A 34 11.87 -11.08 -11.66
N ALA A 35 13.20 -11.07 -11.60
CA ALA A 35 13.96 -10.44 -10.52
C ALA A 35 13.70 -8.92 -10.46
N GLU A 36 13.74 -8.25 -11.62
CA GLU A 36 13.46 -6.81 -11.71
C GLU A 36 12.00 -6.49 -11.29
N ALA A 37 11.04 -7.28 -11.75
CA ALA A 37 9.63 -7.13 -11.36
C ALA A 37 9.45 -7.29 -9.84
N LEU A 38 10.14 -8.25 -9.22
CA LEU A 38 10.09 -8.49 -7.77
C LEU A 38 10.74 -7.36 -6.96
N ASP A 39 11.88 -6.83 -7.41
CA ASP A 39 12.54 -5.70 -6.75
C ASP A 39 11.70 -4.43 -6.80
N LEU A 40 11.09 -4.16 -7.96
CA LEU A 40 10.14 -3.06 -8.13
C LEU A 40 8.89 -3.27 -7.27
N ALA A 41 8.33 -4.48 -7.24
CA ALA A 41 7.18 -4.84 -6.40
C ALA A 41 7.46 -4.59 -4.91
N ARG A 42 8.65 -4.93 -4.43
CA ARG A 42 9.06 -4.69 -3.03
C ARG A 42 9.09 -3.20 -2.70
N ASN A 43 9.62 -2.37 -3.60
CA ASN A 43 9.69 -0.92 -3.40
C ASN A 43 8.30 -0.29 -3.38
N VAL A 44 7.42 -0.71 -4.30
CA VAL A 44 6.03 -0.26 -4.35
C VAL A 44 5.25 -0.70 -3.10
N ALA A 45 5.39 -1.96 -2.68
CA ALA A 45 4.77 -2.48 -1.46
C ALA A 45 5.11 -1.62 -0.24
N ARG A 46 6.39 -1.31 -0.06
CA ARG A 46 6.87 -0.46 1.04
C ARG A 46 6.20 0.90 1.02
N LYS A 47 6.20 1.60 -0.12
CA LYS A 47 5.56 2.92 -0.26
C LYS A 47 4.07 2.89 0.08
N ILE A 48 3.35 1.85 -0.36
CA ILE A 48 1.91 1.69 -0.07
C ILE A 48 1.67 1.50 1.43
N ILE A 49 2.48 0.67 2.09
CA ILE A 49 2.36 0.39 3.53
C ILE A 49 2.70 1.64 4.34
N GLU A 50 3.78 2.34 4.00
CA GLU A 50 4.19 3.60 4.63
C GLU A 50 3.08 4.65 4.51
N ALA A 51 2.56 4.86 3.30
CA ALA A 51 1.47 5.82 3.08
C ALA A 51 0.17 5.44 3.81
N ARG A 52 -0.12 4.14 3.99
CA ARG A 52 -1.26 3.68 4.81
C ARG A 52 -1.05 3.97 6.30
N ARG A 53 0.17 3.76 6.80
CA ARG A 53 0.53 4.05 8.19
C ARG A 53 0.38 5.54 8.50
N GLU A 54 0.88 6.40 7.63
CA GLU A 54 0.75 7.85 7.76
C GLU A 54 -0.72 8.32 7.77
N ARG A 55 -1.59 7.72 6.95
CA ARG A 55 -3.02 8.05 6.93
C ARG A 55 -3.80 7.52 8.14
N GLY A 56 -3.45 6.32 8.62
CA GLY A 56 -4.06 5.74 9.82
C GLY A 56 -3.79 6.56 11.09
N GLU A 57 -2.61 7.17 11.19
CA GLU A 57 -2.22 8.03 12.32
C GLU A 57 -2.86 9.44 12.28
N GLN A 58 -3.31 9.90 11.12
CA GLN A 58 -3.99 11.21 10.99
C GLN A 58 -5.46 11.17 11.40
N THR A 59 -6.14 10.01 11.24
CA THR A 59 -7.55 9.85 11.64
C THR A 59 -7.73 9.84 13.15
N SER A 60 -6.76 9.35 13.94
CA SER A 60 -6.91 9.26 15.40
C SER A 60 -6.67 10.59 16.14
N ARG A 61 -5.98 11.57 15.54
CA ARG A 61 -5.68 12.86 16.18
C ARG A 61 -6.72 13.97 15.93
N GLY A 62 -7.75 13.72 15.11
CA GLY A 62 -8.68 14.76 14.65
C GLY A 62 -10.01 14.92 15.41
N ASN A 63 -10.41 13.97 16.27
CA ASN A 63 -11.83 13.87 16.68
C ASN A 63 -12.17 14.33 18.11
N SER A 64 -11.30 15.03 18.84
CA SER A 64 -11.56 15.41 20.24
C SER A 64 -12.08 16.83 20.51
N THR A 65 -12.35 17.66 19.50
CA THR A 65 -12.70 19.08 19.77
C THR A 65 -13.98 19.54 19.09
N ARG A 66 -15.15 19.02 19.53
CA ARG A 66 -16.42 19.78 19.50
C ARG A 66 -17.53 19.09 20.30
N HIS A 67 -17.39 19.04 21.62
CA HIS A 67 -18.50 18.91 22.55
C HIS A 67 -18.25 19.83 23.75
N GLN A 68 -18.55 21.12 23.58
CA GLN A 68 -18.86 21.98 24.73
C GLN A 68 -20.16 22.73 24.43
N THR A 69 -21.24 22.07 24.82
CA THR A 69 -22.35 22.62 25.59
C THR A 69 -22.27 24.12 25.88
N ARG A 70 -23.17 24.89 25.28
CA ARG A 70 -23.80 26.04 25.94
C ARG A 70 -25.29 26.01 25.65
N ARG A 71 -26.01 25.35 26.55
CA ARG A 71 -27.46 25.41 26.73
C ARG A 71 -27.71 26.05 28.10
N GLY A 72 -28.69 26.95 28.17
CA GLY A 72 -29.09 27.70 29.37
C GLY A 72 -28.67 29.17 29.27
N GLY A 73 -29.54 30.14 28.97
CA GLY A 73 -31.00 30.17 29.17
C GLY A 73 -31.31 30.65 30.57
#